data_AF-A0AAU3BZ70-F1
#
_entry.id   AF-A0AAU3BZ70-F1
#
_cell.length_a   1.000
_cell.length_b   1.000
_cell.length_c   1.000
_cell.angle_alpha   90.00
_cell.angle_beta   90.00
_cell.angle_gamma   90.00
#
_symmetry.space_group_name_H-M   'P 1'
#
loop_
_entity.id
_entity.type
_entity.pdbx_description
1 polymer ?
#
loop_
_entity_poly.entity_id
_entity_poly.type
_entity_poly.pdbx_seq_one_letter_code
_entity_poly.pdbx_strand_id
1 'polypeptide(L)'
;MTLTPTETTDDGPLELRAQRLIDAATSDRELAAAQALVEEETIISCQRVQHALGLRDTLSGANVRWEGLAGQVYSLGLDDEQRTFLGLTLSMMGIGSVGLAAVANLDERRLAVMLRAIARLAGNHTLAVGRRV
;
A
#
# COMPACT_ATOMS: atom_id res chain seq x y z
N MET A 1 26.13 -30.25 -21.24
CA MET A 1 26.35 -29.19 -20.24
C MET A 1 25.13 -28.30 -20.25
N THR A 2 24.68 -27.97 -19.06
CA THR A 2 23.37 -27.45 -18.66
C THR A 2 23.09 -26.08 -19.24
N LEU A 3 21.93 -25.91 -19.89
CA LEU A 3 21.36 -24.62 -20.20
C LEU A 3 20.99 -23.94 -18.87
N THR A 4 21.67 -22.85 -18.55
CA THR A 4 21.29 -21.95 -17.46
C THR A 4 19.87 -21.44 -17.78
N PRO A 5 18.87 -21.64 -16.90
CA PRO A 5 17.54 -21.13 -17.18
C PRO A 5 17.58 -19.62 -17.11
N THR A 6 17.02 -18.98 -18.13
CA THR A 6 16.76 -17.55 -18.19
C THR A 6 15.91 -17.20 -16.97
N GLU A 7 16.53 -16.54 -15.99
CA GLU A 7 15.85 -15.94 -14.86
C GLU A 7 14.85 -14.95 -15.45
N THR A 8 13.59 -15.37 -15.49
CA THR A 8 12.50 -14.52 -15.97
C THR A 8 12.22 -13.59 -14.81
N THR A 9 12.96 -12.48 -14.75
CA THR A 9 12.66 -11.38 -13.85
C THR A 9 11.30 -10.86 -14.26
N ASP A 10 10.26 -11.37 -13.62
CA ASP A 10 8.91 -10.84 -13.71
C ASP A 10 8.91 -9.45 -13.08
N ASP A 11 9.37 -8.49 -13.88
CA ASP A 11 9.50 -7.10 -13.53
C ASP A 11 8.47 -6.28 -14.32
N GLY A 12 7.20 -6.68 -14.19
CA GLY A 12 6.11 -5.82 -14.62
C GLY A 12 6.24 -4.42 -14.01
N PRO A 13 6.01 -3.36 -14.78
CA PRO A 13 6.24 -1.98 -14.33
C PRO A 13 5.48 -1.67 -13.03
N LEU A 14 6.09 -0.88 -12.15
CA LEU A 14 5.49 -0.50 -10.86
C LEU A 14 4.13 0.18 -11.08
N GLU A 15 3.99 0.96 -12.16
CA GLU A 15 2.75 1.61 -12.55
C GLU A 15 1.63 0.58 -12.82
N LEU A 16 1.96 -0.55 -13.44
CA LEU A 16 0.98 -1.61 -13.70
C LEU A 16 0.55 -2.28 -12.39
N ARG A 17 1.49 -2.50 -11.46
CA ARG A 17 1.17 -3.07 -10.14
C ARG A 17 0.33 -2.11 -9.29
N ALA A 18 0.65 -0.81 -9.34
CA ALA A 18 -0.12 0.25 -8.70
C ALA A 18 -1.55 0.32 -9.26
N GLN A 19 -1.69 0.26 -10.59
CA GLN A 19 -3.01 0.26 -11.24
C GLN A 19 -3.82 -0.98 -10.85
N ARG A 20 -3.20 -2.16 -10.86
CA ARG A 20 -3.86 -3.41 -10.41
C ARG A 20 -4.33 -3.32 -8.97
N LEU A 21 -3.57 -2.70 -8.07
CA LEU A 21 -3.96 -2.49 -6.68
C LEU A 21 -5.23 -1.61 -6.56
N ILE A 22 -5.32 -0.56 -7.38
CA ILE A 22 -6.48 0.34 -7.44
C ILE A 22 -7.69 -0.38 -8.06
N ASP A 23 -7.50 -1.06 -9.19
CA ASP A 23 -8.58 -1.73 -9.92
C ASP A 23 -9.19 -2.91 -9.15
N ALA A 24 -8.41 -3.53 -8.26
CA ALA A 24 -8.87 -4.63 -7.41
C ALA A 24 -9.71 -4.17 -6.20
N ALA A 25 -9.77 -2.86 -5.92
CA ALA A 25 -10.55 -2.35 -4.80
C ALA A 25 -12.06 -2.54 -5.04
N THR A 26 -12.73 -3.19 -4.09
CA THR A 26 -14.16 -3.49 -4.13
C THR A 26 -15.00 -2.56 -3.25
N SER A 27 -14.36 -1.71 -2.45
CA SER A 27 -15.00 -0.74 -1.57
C SER A 27 -14.24 0.59 -1.53
N ASP A 28 -14.91 1.66 -1.09
CA ASP A 28 -14.29 2.98 -0.91
C ASP A 28 -13.13 2.95 0.08
N ARG A 29 -13.19 2.07 1.09
CA ARG A 29 -12.13 1.89 2.08
C ARG A 29 -10.89 1.28 1.46
N GLU A 30 -11.07 0.22 0.67
CA GLU A 30 -10.00 -0.43 -0.07
C GLU A 30 -9.40 0.52 -1.10
N LEU A 31 -10.24 1.29 -1.81
CA LEU A 31 -9.79 2.26 -2.79
C LEU A 31 -8.94 3.37 -2.16
N ALA A 32 -9.39 3.93 -1.02
CA ALA A 32 -8.64 4.94 -0.29
C ALA A 32 -7.29 4.39 0.23
N ALA A 33 -7.27 3.15 0.72
CA ALA A 33 -6.05 2.47 1.16
C ALA A 33 -5.08 2.16 0.01
N ALA A 34 -5.59 1.65 -1.11
CA ALA A 34 -4.83 1.42 -2.33
C ALA A 34 -4.18 2.70 -2.84
N GLN A 35 -4.95 3.78 -2.96
CA GLN A 35 -4.44 5.09 -3.37
C GLN A 35 -3.39 5.63 -2.39
N ALA A 36 -3.57 5.43 -1.09
CA ALA A 36 -2.57 5.84 -0.08
C ALA A 36 -1.24 5.11 -0.26
N LEU A 37 -1.26 3.80 -0.50
CA LEU A 37 -0.04 3.01 -0.75
C LEU A 37 0.65 3.39 -2.06
N VAL A 38 -0.13 3.61 -3.13
CA VAL A 38 0.42 4.04 -4.42
C VAL A 38 1.08 5.41 -4.31
N GLU A 39 0.42 6.34 -3.62
CA GLU A 39 0.91 7.71 -3.45
C GLU A 39 2.11 7.81 -2.51
N GLU A 40 2.20 6.91 -1.53
CA GLU A 40 3.38 6.80 -0.67
C GLU A 40 4.60 6.21 -1.42
N GLU A 41 4.37 5.36 -2.43
CA GLU A 41 5.34 4.80 -3.38
C GLU A 41 6.38 3.83 -2.79
N THR A 42 7.03 4.17 -1.67
CA THR A 42 8.19 3.39 -1.18
C THR A 42 7.79 2.02 -0.64
N ILE A 43 6.62 1.90 -0.04
CA ILE A 43 6.07 0.64 0.48
C ILE A 43 5.68 -0.28 -0.68
N ILE A 44 4.97 0.22 -1.71
CA ILE A 44 4.58 -0.59 -2.86
C ILE A 44 5.78 -0.95 -3.75
N SER A 45 6.86 -0.16 -3.71
CA SER A 45 8.14 -0.49 -4.35
C SER A 45 8.86 -1.67 -3.69
N CYS A 46 8.52 -2.01 -2.45
CA CYS A 46 9.12 -3.15 -1.77
C CYS A 46 8.61 -4.48 -2.34
N GLN A 47 9.52 -5.29 -2.88
CA GLN A 47 9.19 -6.57 -3.51
C GLN A 47 8.44 -7.53 -2.55
N ARG A 48 8.79 -7.51 -1.25
CA ARG A 48 8.11 -8.34 -0.23
C ARG A 48 6.66 -7.92 -0.04
N VAL A 49 6.38 -6.62 -0.08
CA VAL A 49 5.02 -6.06 -0.02
C VAL A 49 4.23 -6.47 -1.26
N GLN A 50 4.81 -6.31 -2.46
CA GLN A 50 4.16 -6.73 -3.71
C GLN A 50 3.84 -8.23 -3.71
N HIS A 51 4.75 -9.06 -3.20
CA HIS A 51 4.54 -10.50 -3.06
C HIS A 51 3.44 -10.81 -2.04
N ALA A 52 3.46 -10.18 -0.86
CA ALA A 52 2.45 -10.37 0.18
C ALA A 52 1.04 -9.97 -0.31
N LEU A 53 0.94 -8.91 -1.11
CA LEU A 53 -0.30 -8.46 -1.74
C LEU A 53 -0.73 -9.32 -2.94
N GLY A 54 0.14 -10.20 -3.45
CA GLY A 54 -0.14 -11.00 -4.65
C GLY A 54 -0.04 -10.21 -5.97
N LEU A 55 0.54 -9.01 -5.97
CA LEU A 55 0.62 -8.13 -7.15
C LEU A 55 1.55 -8.65 -8.26
N ARG A 56 2.44 -9.58 -7.93
CA ARG A 56 3.32 -10.27 -8.88
C ARG A 56 2.69 -11.53 -9.47
N ASP A 57 1.51 -11.92 -9.00
CA ASP A 57 0.79 -13.03 -9.63
C ASP A 57 0.12 -12.53 -10.92
N THR A 58 0.51 -13.12 -12.05
CA THR A 58 -0.02 -12.78 -13.38
C THR A 58 -1.23 -13.63 -13.74
N LEU A 59 -1.62 -14.59 -12.90
CA LEU A 59 -2.82 -15.38 -13.12
C LEU A 59 -4.07 -14.50 -12.97
N SER A 60 -4.94 -14.56 -13.97
CA SER A 60 -6.20 -13.83 -14.02
C SER A 60 -7.05 -14.20 -12.79
N GLY A 61 -7.38 -13.22 -11.95
CA GLY A 61 -8.17 -13.41 -10.73
C GLY A 61 -7.38 -13.49 -9.42
N ALA A 62 -6.07 -13.19 -9.42
CA ALA A 62 -5.33 -13.01 -8.17
C ALA A 62 -5.86 -11.79 -7.40
N ASN A 63 -6.69 -12.04 -6.39
CA ASN A 63 -7.21 -11.01 -5.48
C ASN A 63 -6.07 -10.41 -4.66
N VAL A 64 -6.12 -9.10 -4.43
CA VAL A 64 -5.23 -8.39 -3.51
C VAL A 64 -5.44 -8.92 -2.10
N ARG A 65 -4.36 -9.31 -1.42
CA ARG A 65 -4.42 -9.99 -0.11
C ARG A 65 -4.03 -9.06 1.03
N TRP A 66 -4.96 -8.22 1.47
CA TRP A 66 -4.72 -7.26 2.55
C TRP A 66 -4.44 -7.92 3.91
N GLU A 67 -5.15 -8.99 4.24
CA GLU A 67 -4.97 -9.75 5.49
C GLU A 67 -3.62 -10.48 5.51
N GLY A 68 -3.18 -10.97 4.35
CA GLY A 68 -1.87 -11.57 4.17
C GLY A 68 -0.75 -10.57 4.45
N LEU A 69 -0.93 -9.32 4.02
CA LEU A 69 -0.01 -8.23 4.32
C LEU A 69 0.02 -7.91 5.82
N ALA A 70 -1.14 -7.84 6.48
CA ALA A 70 -1.24 -7.56 7.91
C ALA A 70 -0.51 -8.60 8.78
N GLY A 71 -0.62 -9.88 8.44
CA GLY A 71 0.08 -10.95 9.15
C GLY A 71 1.60 -10.91 9.01
N GLN A 72 2.12 -10.15 8.03
CA GLN A 72 3.53 -10.13 7.67
C GLN A 72 4.24 -8.82 7.96
N VAL A 73 3.56 -7.77 8.47
CA VAL A 73 4.10 -6.39 8.59
C VAL A 73 5.54 -6.32 9.14
N TYR A 74 5.88 -7.12 10.14
CA TYR A 74 7.22 -7.14 10.77
C TYR A 74 8.30 -7.94 10.00
N SER A 75 7.91 -8.70 8.97
CA SER A 75 8.80 -9.50 8.12
C SER A 75 9.05 -8.89 6.73
N LEU A 76 8.33 -7.82 6.38
CA LEU A 76 8.39 -7.16 5.08
C LEU A 76 9.68 -6.36 4.85
N GLY A 77 10.51 -6.16 5.88
CA GLY A 77 11.72 -5.34 5.79
C GLY A 77 11.45 -3.85 5.69
N LEU A 78 10.29 -3.41 6.19
CA LEU A 78 9.89 -2.01 6.28
C LEU A 78 10.51 -1.35 7.51
N ASP A 79 10.92 -0.09 7.38
CA ASP A 79 11.33 0.73 8.52
C ASP A 79 10.13 1.05 9.46
N ASP A 80 10.40 1.70 10.59
CA ASP A 80 9.37 2.00 11.59
C ASP A 80 8.28 2.96 11.05
N GLU A 81 8.64 3.94 10.21
CA GLU A 81 7.69 4.91 9.65
C GLU A 81 6.80 4.26 8.59
N GLN A 82 7.40 3.45 7.70
CA GLN A 82 6.71 2.65 6.71
C GLN A 82 5.76 1.64 7.37
N ARG A 83 6.20 0.96 8.44
CA ARG A 83 5.33 0.05 9.21
C ARG A 83 4.19 0.80 9.88
N THR A 84 4.45 1.99 10.42
CA THR A 84 3.41 2.81 11.03
C THR A 84 2.38 3.26 9.99
N PHE A 85 2.83 3.76 8.84
CA PHE A 85 1.96 4.16 7.74
C PHE A 85 1.13 2.99 7.22
N LEU A 86 1.76 1.82 7.03
CA LEU A 86 1.06 0.62 6.60
C LEU A 86 0.02 0.16 7.64
N GLY A 87 0.37 0.17 8.92
CA GLY A 87 -0.55 -0.18 10.01
C GLY A 87 -1.78 0.74 10.05
N LEU A 88 -1.59 2.05 9.90
CA LEU A 88 -2.70 3.00 9.79
C LEU A 88 -3.56 2.73 8.55
N THR A 89 -2.92 2.40 7.42
CA THR A 89 -3.61 2.06 6.16
C THR A 89 -4.47 0.80 6.29
N LEU A 90 -3.94 -0.26 6.92
CA LEU A 90 -4.69 -1.47 7.23
C LEU A 90 -5.86 -1.19 8.19
N SER A 91 -5.63 -0.34 9.20
CA SER A 91 -6.68 0.05 10.15
C SER A 91 -7.84 0.79 9.49
N MET A 92 -7.61 1.58 8.42
CA MET A 92 -8.69 2.23 7.66
C MET A 92 -9.63 1.21 6.98
N MET A 93 -9.10 0.06 6.59
CA MET A 93 -9.89 -1.03 6.02
C MET A 93 -10.57 -1.89 7.09
N GLY A 94 -10.31 -1.63 8.37
CA GLY A 94 -10.77 -2.46 9.49
C GLY A 94 -9.88 -3.68 9.77
N ILE A 95 -8.67 -3.71 9.22
CA ILE A 95 -7.71 -4.79 9.42
C ILE A 95 -6.72 -4.38 10.51
N GLY A 96 -6.79 -5.06 11.66
CA GLY A 96 -6.01 -4.72 12.84
C GLY A 96 -6.50 -3.46 13.56
N SER A 97 -5.78 -3.08 14.62
CA SER A 97 -6.09 -1.89 15.42
C SER A 97 -4.83 -1.06 15.64
N VAL A 98 -4.73 0.07 14.96
CA VAL A 98 -3.68 1.07 15.18
C VAL A 98 -4.32 2.35 15.69
N GLY A 99 -3.85 2.84 16.84
CA GLY A 99 -4.37 4.08 17.40
C GLY A 99 -4.01 5.28 16.52
N LEU A 100 -4.95 6.23 16.36
CA LEU A 100 -4.73 7.44 15.56
C LEU A 100 -3.50 8.23 16.01
N ALA A 101 -3.11 8.15 17.30
CA ALA A 101 -1.89 8.78 17.81
C ALA A 101 -0.61 8.37 17.06
N ALA A 102 -0.60 7.22 16.38
CA ALA A 102 0.53 6.77 15.58
C ALA A 102 0.85 7.71 14.40
N VAL A 103 -0.07 8.60 13.99
CA VAL A 103 0.20 9.64 12.99
C VAL A 103 1.34 10.59 13.41
N ALA A 104 1.63 10.70 14.71
CA ALA A 104 2.74 11.51 15.22
C ALA A 104 4.12 10.97 14.82
N ASN A 105 4.21 9.69 14.40
CA ASN A 105 5.45 9.06 13.95
C ASN A 105 5.63 9.14 12.43
N LEU A 106 4.73 9.82 11.71
CA LEU A 106 4.85 10.00 10.26
C LEU A 106 5.62 11.28 9.96
N ASP A 107 6.51 11.22 8.97
CA ASP A 107 7.06 12.42 8.34
C ASP A 107 5.97 13.27 7.67
N GLU A 108 6.31 14.50 7.29
CA GLU A 108 5.35 15.44 6.68
C GLU A 108 4.73 14.88 5.40
N ARG A 109 5.52 14.17 4.58
CA ARG A 109 5.06 13.59 3.32
C ARG A 109 4.00 12.52 3.57
N ARG A 110 4.30 11.52 4.40
CA ARG A 110 3.40 10.41 4.76
C ARG A 110 2.18 10.91 5.50
N LEU A 111 2.33 11.92 6.37
CA LEU A 111 1.20 12.55 7.03
C LEU A 111 0.24 13.19 6.01
N ALA A 112 0.75 13.93 5.03
CA ALA A 112 -0.07 14.53 3.98
C ALA A 112 -0.80 13.48 3.12
N VAL A 113 -0.15 12.35 2.82
CA VAL A 113 -0.79 11.22 2.13
C VAL A 113 -1.88 10.61 3.00
N MET A 114 -1.60 10.33 4.28
CA MET A 114 -2.55 9.73 5.22
C MET A 114 -3.79 10.61 5.42
N LEU A 115 -3.61 11.92 5.58
CA LEU A 115 -4.72 12.87 5.72
C LEU A 115 -5.59 12.93 4.45
N ARG A 116 -4.98 12.87 3.26
CA ARG A 116 -5.72 12.75 1.99
C ARG A 116 -6.47 11.42 1.89
N ALA A 117 -5.88 10.32 2.37
CA ALA A 117 -6.56 9.03 2.41
C ALA A 117 -7.77 9.05 3.35
N ILE A 118 -7.66 9.67 4.54
CA ILE A 118 -8.78 9.86 5.47
C ILE A 118 -9.88 10.74 4.85
N ALA A 119 -9.50 11.82 4.15
CA ALA A 119 -10.46 12.65 3.42
C ALA A 119 -11.21 11.83 2.36
N ARG A 120 -10.50 11.04 1.54
CA ARG A 120 -11.09 10.16 0.52
C ARG A 120 -12.01 9.10 1.14
N LEU A 121 -11.60 8.50 2.27
CA LEU A 121 -12.42 7.55 3.04
C LEU A 121 -13.73 8.19 3.51
N ALA A 122 -13.72 9.48 3.83
CA ALA A 122 -14.91 10.26 4.18
C ALA A 122 -15.70 10.78 2.95
N GLY A 123 -15.37 10.34 1.73
CA GLY A 123 -15.99 10.80 0.49
C GLY A 123 -15.55 12.19 0.01
N ASN A 124 -14.48 12.74 0.57
CA ASN A 124 -13.96 14.07 0.23
C ASN A 124 -12.73 13.95 -0.66
N HIS A 125 -12.89 14.23 -1.96
CA HIS A 125 -11.81 14.13 -2.95
C HIS A 125 -11.13 15.47 -3.28
N THR A 126 -11.65 16.57 -2.74
CA THR A 126 -11.21 17.94 -3.07
C THR A 126 -10.41 18.62 -1.95
N LEU A 127 -10.27 17.95 -0.80
CA LEU A 127 -9.51 18.50 0.32
C LEU A 127 -8.02 18.53 -0.02
N ALA A 128 -7.49 19.74 -0.19
CA ALA A 128 -6.07 19.98 -0.30
C ALA A 128 -5.44 19.99 1.09
N VAL A 129 -4.58 19.01 1.36
CA VAL A 129 -3.78 18.94 2.59
C VAL A 129 -2.37 19.39 2.25
N GLY A 130 -1.98 20.53 2.78
CA GLY A 130 -0.66 21.11 2.60
C GLY A 130 -0.56 22.44 3.34
N ARG A 131 0.66 22.89 3.55
CA ARG A 131 0.89 24.21 4.12
C ARG A 131 0.55 25.28 3.07
N ARG A 132 -0.29 26.26 3.43
CA ARG A 132 -0.33 27.54 2.73
C ARG A 132 0.95 28.29 3.09
N VAL A 133 1.81 28.54 2.11
CA VAL A 133 2.98 29.41 2.23
C VAL A 133 2.53 30.85 2.03
#